data_AF-A0A8X6FER9-F1
#
_entry.id   AF-A0A8X6FER9-F1
#
_cell.length_a   1.000
_cell.length_b   1.000
_cell.length_c   1.000
_cell.angle_alpha   90.00
_cell.angle_beta   90.00
_cell.angle_gamma   90.00
#
_symmetry.space_group_name_H-M   'P 1'
#
loop_
_entity.id
_entity.type
_entity.pdbx_description
1 polymer ?
#
loop_
_entity_poly.entity_id
_entity_poly.type
_entity_poly.pdbx_seq_one_letter_code
_entity_poly.pdbx_strand_id
1 'polypeptide(L)'
;MFENATKGLVMVLAEMGETVDADLGIMELKQKLMLSTAYLEDEEFVRDVSATTIEDRMKKEDSRKEEFKKKAEERRLERIQELELARIEVARWKAEKEARIREARHAQLKEARLRAERGGSKTRS
;
A
#
# COMPACT_ATOMS: atom_id res chain seq x y z
N MET A 1 19.77 13.99 -0.50
CA MET A 1 21.10 13.35 -0.36
C MET A 1 21.80 13.72 0.94
N PHE A 2 21.80 14.99 1.38
CA PHE A 2 22.58 15.44 2.54
C PHE A 2 22.12 14.90 3.92
N GLU A 3 20.82 14.70 4.18
CA GLU A 3 20.35 14.16 5.47
C GLU A 3 20.91 12.77 5.81
N ASN A 4 21.13 11.92 4.79
CA ASN A 4 21.69 10.59 4.99
C ASN A 4 23.19 10.66 5.32
N ALA A 5 23.92 11.64 4.78
CA ALA A 5 25.33 11.85 5.10
C ALA A 5 25.52 12.35 6.53
N THR A 6 24.68 13.29 6.99
CA THR A 6 24.69 13.78 8.38
C THR A 6 24.41 12.63 9.36
N LYS A 7 23.37 11.81 9.11
CA LYS A 7 23.03 10.65 9.94
C LYS A 7 24.11 9.57 9.93
N GLY A 8 24.76 9.35 8.79
CA GLY A 8 25.89 8.43 8.67
C GLY A 8 27.06 8.87 9.55
N LEU A 9 27.45 10.14 9.49
CA LEU A 9 28.55 10.67 10.30
C LEU A 9 28.26 10.65 11.80
N VAL A 10 27.03 10.98 12.23
CA VAL A 10 26.61 10.87 13.64
C VAL A 10 26.75 9.42 14.14
N MET A 11 26.36 8.44 13.32
CA MET A 11 26.49 7.03 13.68
C MET A 11 27.95 6.58 13.77
N VAL A 12 28.78 6.93 12.79
CA VAL A 12 30.21 6.57 12.78
C VAL A 12 30.89 7.11 14.03
N LEU A 13 30.63 8.36 14.39
CA LEU A 13 31.13 8.95 15.62
C LEU A 13 30.63 8.21 16.87
N ALA A 14 29.35 7.83 16.93
CA ALA A 14 28.81 7.04 18.04
C ALA A 14 29.44 5.64 18.15
N GLU A 15 29.75 4.98 17.03
CA GLU A 15 30.46 3.69 16.99
C GLU A 15 31.91 3.81 17.46
N MET A 16 32.55 4.95 17.22
CA MET A 16 33.87 5.29 17.79
C MET A 16 33.81 5.74 19.26
N GLY A 17 32.61 5.74 19.87
CA GLY A 17 32.42 6.15 21.27
C GLY A 17 32.29 7.66 21.50
N GLU A 18 32.22 8.46 20.44
CA GLU A 18 32.02 9.91 20.52
C GLU A 18 30.53 10.25 20.65
N THR A 19 30.16 11.02 21.67
CA THR A 19 28.79 11.53 21.82
C THR A 19 28.60 12.80 21.01
N VAL A 20 27.67 12.77 20.05
CA VAL A 20 27.44 13.87 19.11
C VAL A 20 25.97 14.23 19.09
N ASP A 21 25.69 15.53 19.13
CA ASP A 21 24.33 16.03 19.00
C ASP A 21 23.83 15.82 17.56
N ALA A 22 22.60 15.35 17.41
CA ALA A 22 22.02 15.02 16.12
C ALA A 22 21.70 16.26 15.28
N ASP A 23 21.66 17.43 15.92
CA ASP A 23 21.40 18.73 15.30
C ASP A 23 22.65 19.39 14.70
N LEU A 24 23.83 18.77 14.84
CA LEU A 24 25.09 19.30 14.29
C LEU A 24 25.12 19.26 12.76
N GLY A 25 25.68 20.32 12.18
CA GLY A 25 25.86 20.44 10.74
C GLY A 25 26.90 19.47 10.19
N ILE A 26 26.79 19.12 8.91
CA ILE A 26 27.70 18.14 8.27
C ILE A 26 29.18 18.54 8.35
N MET A 27 29.50 19.84 8.35
CA MET A 27 30.88 20.33 8.50
C MET A 27 31.39 20.13 9.94
N GLU A 28 30.55 20.37 10.94
CA GLU A 28 30.90 20.21 12.35
C GLU A 28 31.10 18.73 12.70
N LEU A 29 30.25 17.85 12.15
CA LEU A 29 30.41 16.41 12.27
C LEU A 29 31.70 15.91 11.62
N LYS A 30 32.04 16.40 10.42
CA LYS A 30 33.31 16.08 9.78
C LYS A 30 34.52 16.56 10.57
N GLN A 31 34.46 17.77 11.12
CA GLN A 31 35.53 18.28 11.98
C GLN A 31 35.69 17.43 13.24
N LYS A 32 34.59 17.06 13.91
CA LYS A 32 34.64 16.14 15.05
C LYS A 32 35.21 14.77 14.68
N LEU A 33 34.86 14.25 13.50
CA LEU A 33 35.42 13.00 13.00
C LEU A 33 36.93 13.10 12.83
N MET A 34 37.42 14.14 12.17
CA MET A 34 38.87 14.36 11.95
C MET A 34 39.65 14.67 13.24
N LEU A 35 38.97 15.16 14.28
CA LEU A 35 39.57 15.46 15.59
C LEU A 35 39.42 14.30 16.59
N SER A 36 38.69 13.24 16.24
CA SER A 36 38.57 12.06 17.08
C SER A 36 39.92 11.38 17.21
N THR A 37 40.24 10.98 18.45
CA THR A 37 41.47 10.23 18.74
C THR A 37 41.58 8.96 17.91
N ALA A 38 40.46 8.28 17.63
CA ALA A 38 40.40 7.11 16.76
C ALA A 38 40.80 7.42 15.30
N TYR A 39 40.43 8.60 14.77
CA TYR A 39 40.84 9.03 13.42
C TYR A 39 42.34 9.37 13.35
N LEU A 40 42.88 9.93 14.43
CA LEU A 40 44.30 10.29 14.52
C LEU A 40 45.20 9.08 14.76
N GLU A 41 44.67 8.02 15.37
CA GLU A 41 45.39 6.76 15.61
C GLU A 41 45.32 5.80 14.42
N ASP A 42 44.17 5.69 13.75
CA ASP A 42 43.99 4.79 12.61
C ASP A 42 42.95 5.33 11.60
N GLU A 43 43.44 6.06 10.60
CA GLU A 43 42.61 6.61 9.53
C GLU A 43 41.95 5.53 8.64
N GLU A 44 42.59 4.38 8.46
CA GLU A 44 42.01 3.28 7.68
C GLU A 44 40.85 2.63 8.43
N PHE A 45 40.96 2.46 9.74
CA PHE A 45 39.86 1.99 10.57
C PHE A 45 38.63 2.90 10.45
N VAL A 46 38.79 4.23 10.50
CA VAL A 46 37.64 5.15 10.36
C VAL A 46 37.04 5.11 8.96
N ARG A 47 37.86 4.92 7.92
CA ARG A 47 37.36 4.74 6.55
C ARG A 47 36.51 3.47 6.44
N ASP A 48 36.97 2.38 7.00
CA ASP A 48 36.31 1.08 6.90
C ASP A 48 35.02 1.03 7.73
N VAL A 49 35.00 1.60 8.94
CA VAL A 49 33.79 1.79 9.75
C VAL A 49 32.79 2.70 9.02
N SER A 50 33.27 3.81 8.45
CA SER A 50 32.40 4.71 7.68
C SER A 50 31.74 4.01 6.49
N ALA A 51 32.51 3.22 5.74
CA ALA A 51 32.01 2.49 4.59
C ALA A 51 30.97 1.44 4.99
N THR A 52 31.28 0.59 5.98
CA THR A 52 30.37 -0.47 6.44
C THR A 52 29.09 0.08 7.05
N THR A 53 29.17 1.09 7.92
CA THR A 53 28.01 1.66 8.60
C THR A 53 27.07 2.38 7.63
N ILE A 54 27.61 3.06 6.62
CA ILE A 54 26.81 3.70 5.57
C ILE A 54 26.15 2.64 4.67
N GLU A 55 26.90 1.63 4.23
CA GLU A 55 26.37 0.57 3.37
C GLU A 55 25.24 -0.23 4.03
N ASP A 56 25.42 -0.64 5.29
CA ASP A 56 24.40 -1.39 6.03
C ASP A 56 23.12 -0.58 6.22
N ARG A 57 23.25 0.75 6.41
CA ARG A 57 22.11 1.63 6.53
C ARG A 57 21.40 1.83 5.20
N MET A 58 22.13 1.98 4.09
CA MET A 58 21.54 2.05 2.75
C MET A 58 20.74 0.79 2.45
N LYS A 59 21.30 -0.40 2.71
CA LYS A 59 20.59 -1.68 2.54
C LYS A 59 19.31 -1.77 3.39
N LYS A 60 19.36 -1.33 4.66
CA LYS A 60 18.18 -1.30 5.53
C LYS A 60 17.11 -0.31 5.05
N GLU A 61 17.51 0.86 4.59
CA GLU A 61 16.58 1.87 4.08
C GLU A 61 15.90 1.42 2.78
N ASP A 62 16.65 0.82 1.87
CA ASP A 62 16.12 0.28 0.62
C ASP A 62 15.19 -0.90 0.86
N SER A 63 15.56 -1.83 1.75
CA SER A 63 14.68 -2.93 2.16
C SER A 63 13.35 -2.40 2.74
N ARG A 64 13.43 -1.38 3.59
CA ARG A 64 12.24 -0.75 4.18
C ARG A 64 11.37 -0.07 3.12
N LYS A 65 11.97 0.61 2.13
CA LYS A 65 11.22 1.23 1.02
C LYS A 65 10.50 0.19 0.18
N GLU A 66 11.15 -0.92 -0.14
CA GLU A 66 10.54 -2.02 -0.89
C GLU A 66 9.39 -2.67 -0.11
N GLU A 67 9.54 -2.88 1.20
CA GLU A 67 8.44 -3.37 2.03
C GLU A 67 7.24 -2.41 2.03
N PHE A 68 7.48 -1.10 2.11
CA PHE A 68 6.41 -0.10 2.05
C PHE A 68 5.69 -0.11 0.69
N LYS A 69 6.43 -0.22 -0.42
CA LYS A 69 5.84 -0.33 -1.76
C LYS A 69 4.99 -1.59 -1.87
N LYS A 70 5.51 -2.74 -1.44
CA LYS A 70 4.79 -4.02 -1.48
C LYS A 70 3.49 -3.95 -0.66
N LYS A 71 3.55 -3.44 0.57
CA LYS A 71 2.34 -3.26 1.40
C LYS A 71 1.33 -2.30 0.79
N ALA A 72 1.80 -1.23 0.14
CA ALA A 72 0.91 -0.29 -0.53
C ALA A 72 0.23 -0.92 -1.75
N GLU A 73 0.95 -1.76 -2.50
CA GLU A 73 0.43 -2.49 -3.65
C GLU A 73 -0.55 -3.59 -3.24
N GLU A 74 -0.25 -4.36 -2.19
CA GLU A 74 -1.17 -5.35 -1.61
C GLU A 74 -2.50 -4.70 -1.22
N ARG A 75 -2.47 -3.60 -0.45
CA ARG A 75 -3.68 -2.84 -0.08
C ARG A 75 -4.44 -2.32 -1.30
N ARG A 76 -3.73 -1.92 -2.36
CA ARG A 76 -4.37 -1.46 -3.60
C ARG A 76 -5.09 -2.60 -4.30
N LEU A 77 -4.48 -3.78 -4.36
CA LEU A 77 -5.09 -4.98 -4.96
C LEU A 77 -6.29 -5.46 -4.15
N GLU A 78 -6.19 -5.51 -2.82
CA GLU A 78 -7.32 -5.83 -1.94
C GLU A 78 -8.51 -4.91 -2.21
N ARG A 79 -8.26 -3.60 -2.29
CA ARG A 79 -9.31 -2.62 -2.56
C ARG A 79 -9.93 -2.77 -3.95
N ILE A 80 -9.14 -3.15 -4.96
CA ILE A 80 -9.66 -3.44 -6.30
C ILE A 80 -10.58 -4.68 -6.24
N GLN A 81 -10.15 -5.74 -5.57
CA GLN A 81 -10.94 -6.96 -5.41
C GLN A 81 -12.26 -6.70 -4.69
N GLU A 82 -12.24 -5.95 -3.58
CA GLU A 82 -13.47 -5.56 -2.87
C GLU A 82 -14.44 -4.79 -3.78
N LEU A 83 -13.94 -3.86 -4.59
CA LEU A 83 -14.77 -3.09 -5.51
C LEU A 83 -15.33 -3.96 -6.65
N GLU A 84 -14.58 -4.93 -7.15
CA GLU A 84 -15.06 -5.88 -8.15
C GLU A 84 -16.15 -6.79 -7.58
N LEU A 85 -15.97 -7.32 -6.37
CA LEU A 85 -16.99 -8.10 -5.68
C LEU A 85 -18.27 -7.29 -5.48
N ALA A 86 -18.16 -6.06 -4.98
CA ALA A 86 -19.31 -5.17 -4.81
C ALA A 86 -20.03 -4.89 -6.15
N ARG A 87 -19.29 -4.72 -7.24
CA ARG A 87 -19.88 -4.56 -8.59
C ARG A 87 -20.66 -5.79 -9.02
N ILE A 88 -20.11 -6.98 -8.80
CA ILE A 88 -20.77 -8.25 -9.12
C ILE A 88 -22.05 -8.41 -8.30
N GLU A 89 -22.00 -8.12 -7.00
CA GLU A 89 -23.17 -8.18 -6.11
C GLU A 89 -24.28 -7.24 -6.56
N VAL A 90 -23.94 -5.99 -6.90
CA VAL A 90 -24.91 -5.01 -7.42
C VAL A 90 -25.50 -5.49 -8.75
N ALA A 91 -24.69 -6.04 -9.65
CA ALA A 91 -25.17 -6.58 -10.92
C ALA A 91 -26.13 -7.76 -10.70
N ARG A 92 -25.79 -8.66 -9.78
CA ARG A 92 -26.64 -9.80 -9.40
C ARG A 92 -27.98 -9.34 -8.84
N TRP A 93 -27.97 -8.38 -7.92
CA TRP A 93 -29.19 -7.83 -7.35
C TRP A 93 -30.09 -7.17 -8.40
N LYS A 94 -29.50 -6.42 -9.35
CA LYS A 94 -30.23 -5.85 -10.48
C LYS A 94 -30.87 -6.92 -11.35
N ALA A 95 -30.12 -7.95 -11.72
CA ALA A 95 -30.60 -9.06 -12.54
C ALA A 95 -31.76 -9.81 -11.85
N GLU A 96 -31.65 -10.07 -10.55
CA GLU A 96 -32.71 -10.72 -9.78
C GLU A 96 -33.99 -9.86 -9.75
N LYS A 97 -33.83 -8.55 -9.52
CA LYS A 97 -34.96 -7.61 -9.54
C LYS A 97 -35.66 -7.60 -10.90
N GLU A 98 -34.90 -7.58 -11.99
CA GLU A 98 -35.46 -7.64 -13.35
C GLU A 98 -36.16 -8.98 -13.64
N ALA A 99 -35.60 -10.11 -13.18
CA ALA A 99 -36.22 -11.42 -13.31
C ALA A 99 -37.58 -11.46 -12.60
N ARG A 100 -37.65 -10.98 -11.36
CA ARG A 100 -38.92 -10.88 -10.60
C ARG A 100 -39.97 -10.03 -11.33
N ILE A 101 -39.56 -8.90 -11.91
CA ILE A 101 -40.45 -8.05 -12.71
C ILE A 101 -40.95 -8.79 -13.95
N ARG A 102 -40.06 -9.51 -14.65
CA ARG A 102 -40.40 -10.28 -15.86
C ARG A 102 -41.38 -11.41 -15.54
N GLU A 103 -41.15 -12.15 -14.45
CA GLU A 103 -42.04 -13.21 -13.97
C GLU A 103 -43.42 -12.67 -13.60
N ALA A 104 -43.48 -11.56 -12.86
CA ALA A 104 -44.75 -10.91 -12.50
C ALA A 104 -45.55 -10.49 -13.75
N ARG A 105 -44.88 -9.90 -14.75
CA ARG A 105 -45.52 -9.55 -16.03
C ARG A 105 -46.03 -10.78 -16.77
N HIS A 106 -45.24 -11.86 -16.81
CA HIS A 106 -45.65 -13.10 -17.46
C HIS A 106 -46.85 -13.74 -16.76
N ALA A 107 -46.88 -13.72 -15.42
CA ALA A 107 -48.02 -14.20 -14.64
C ALA A 107 -49.29 -13.38 -14.91
N GLN A 108 -49.19 -12.05 -14.95
CA GLN A 108 -50.31 -11.17 -15.31
C GLN A 108 -50.86 -11.44 -16.71
N LEU A 109 -49.98 -11.62 -17.70
CA LEU A 109 -50.39 -11.97 -19.06
C LEU A 109 -51.08 -13.34 -19.13
N LYS A 110 -50.57 -14.32 -18.38
CA LYS A 110 -51.18 -15.66 -18.29
C LYS A 110 -52.57 -15.59 -17.65
N GLU A 111 -52.73 -14.83 -16.57
CA GLU A 111 -54.04 -14.60 -15.96
C GLU A 111 -55.01 -13.86 -16.89
N ALA A 112 -54.55 -12.82 -17.58
CA ALA A 112 -55.36 -12.08 -18.53
C ALA A 112 -55.87 -12.98 -19.67
N ARG A 113 -55.01 -13.87 -20.18
CA ARG A 113 -55.38 -14.86 -21.19
C ARG A 113 -56.43 -15.85 -20.68
N LEU A 114 -56.24 -16.40 -19.47
CA LEU A 114 -57.21 -17.30 -18.85
C LEU A 114 -58.57 -16.63 -18.59
N ARG A 115 -58.58 -15.34 -18.22
CA ARG A 115 -59.82 -14.56 -18.07
C ARG A 115 -60.53 -14.36 -19.40
N ALA A 116 -59.80 -14.07 -20.48
CA ALA A 116 -60.37 -13.94 -21.82
C ALA A 116 -60.97 -15.25 -22.33
N GLU A 117 -60.28 -16.39 -22.11
CA GLU A 117 -60.77 -17.73 -22.47
C GLU A 117 -62.05 -18.12 -21.70
N ARG A 118 -62.16 -17.76 -20.41
CA ARG A 118 -63.38 -17.98 -19.61
C ARG A 118 -64.53 -17.03 -19.97
N GLY A 119 -64.23 -15.80 -20.40
CA GLY A 119 -65.23 -14.80 -20.81
C GLY A 119 -65.84 -15.08 -22.19
N GLY A 120 -65.08 -15.69 -23.11
CA GLY A 120 -65.54 -16.02 -24.47
C GLY A 120 -66.52 -17.19 -24.57
N SER A 121 -66.74 -17.96 -23.49
CA SER A 121 -67.64 -19.12 -23.50
C SER A 121 -69.13 -18.79 -23.34
N LYS A 122 -69.51 -17.51 -23.18
CA LYS A 122 -70.92 -17.10 -22.96
C LYS A 122 -71.67 -16.60 -24.21
N THR A 123 -71.05 -16.62 -25.39
CA THR A 123 -71.69 -16.16 -26.64
C THR A 123 -71.65 -17.24 -27.73
N ARG A 124 -72.30 -18.37 -27.47
CA ARG A 124 -72.75 -19.30 -28.51
C ARG A 124 -73.98 -20.05 -27.97
N SER A 125 -75.15 -19.46 -28.17
CA SER A 125 -76.45 -20.13 -28.22
C SER A 125 -77.29 -19.39 -29.23
#